data_AF-A0A959C739-F1
#
_entry.id   AF-A0A959C739-F1
#
_cell.length_a   1.000
_cell.length_b   1.000
_cell.length_c   1.000
_cell.angle_alpha   90.00
_cell.angle_beta   90.00
_cell.angle_gamma   90.00
#
_symmetry.space_group_name_H-M   'P 1'
#
loop_
_entity.id
_entity.type
_entity.pdbx_description
1 polymer ?
#
loop_
_entity_poly.entity_id
_entity_poly.type
_entity_poly.pdbx_seq_one_letter_code
_entity_poly.pdbx_strand_id
1 'polypeptide(L)'
;WRPLDFDAVIVGLTAAHFHVAGFVLTVIACCLLEASVAPPVVRPVALATLLGMPMVAAGITLTKLGYPTGIESAAATGFAVLAFAVAVLQIKLAFHNHFPRPARILWLIGACCLIAGAALAALYALRFYYPSEWANIPFMKRWHGTLNTAGFGLLSLWGWETARRVGR
;
A
#
# COMPACT_ATOMS: atom_id res chain seq x y z
N TRP A 1 27.10 3.31 -1.95
CA TRP A 1 26.52 4.61 -1.57
C TRP A 1 25.64 4.39 -0.34
N ARG A 2 25.80 5.18 0.73
CA ARG A 2 25.10 5.04 2.03
C ARG A 2 24.62 6.41 2.54
N PRO A 3 23.49 6.94 2.04
CA PRO A 3 22.98 8.22 2.54
C PRO A 3 22.63 8.10 4.02
N LEU A 4 23.07 9.05 4.85
CA LEU A 4 22.81 9.10 6.29
C LEU A 4 23.15 7.79 7.04
N ASP A 5 24.14 7.03 6.57
CA ASP A 5 24.51 5.70 7.11
C ASP A 5 23.33 4.72 7.21
N PHE A 6 22.37 4.79 6.28
CA PHE A 6 21.41 3.71 6.09
C PHE A 6 22.09 2.49 5.46
N ASP A 7 21.64 1.30 5.87
CA ASP A 7 22.07 0.07 5.23
C ASP A 7 21.63 0.05 3.76
N ALA A 8 22.51 -0.40 2.85
CA ALA A 8 22.24 -0.39 1.42
C ALA A 8 21.01 -1.25 1.05
N VAL A 9 20.75 -2.31 1.81
CA VAL A 9 19.56 -3.16 1.64
C VAL A 9 18.30 -2.38 2.00
N ILE A 10 18.33 -1.57 3.06
CA ILE A 10 17.19 -0.73 3.46
C ILE A 10 16.92 0.31 2.38
N VAL A 11 17.95 1.02 1.91
CA VAL A 11 17.81 2.02 0.83
C VAL A 11 17.20 1.40 -0.43
N GLY A 12 17.71 0.25 -0.85
CA GLY A 12 17.21 -0.46 -2.03
C GLY A 12 15.77 -0.95 -1.87
N LEU A 13 15.44 -1.55 -0.73
CA LEU A 13 14.07 -2.04 -0.46
C LEU A 13 13.08 -0.88 -0.34
N THR A 14 13.45 0.22 0.32
CA THR A 14 12.61 1.41 0.44
C THR A 14 12.37 2.05 -0.93
N ALA A 15 13.41 2.18 -1.75
CA ALA A 15 13.26 2.69 -3.12
C ALA A 15 12.31 1.80 -3.95
N ALA A 16 12.53 0.47 -3.95
CA ALA A 16 11.66 -0.45 -4.67
C ALA A 16 10.21 -0.41 -4.14
N HIS A 17 10.02 -0.36 -2.82
CA HIS A 17 8.70 -0.32 -2.21
C HIS A 17 7.94 0.96 -2.55
N PHE A 18 8.60 2.12 -2.51
CA PHE A 18 7.97 3.40 -2.86
C PHE A 18 7.60 3.48 -4.34
N HIS A 19 8.48 2.99 -5.23
CA HIS A 19 8.23 3.02 -6.67
C HIS A 19 7.22 1.96 -7.13
N VAL A 20 7.13 0.82 -6.45
CA VAL A 20 6.21 -0.25 -6.86
C VAL A 20 4.92 -0.16 -6.04
N ALA A 21 4.96 -0.37 -4.73
CA ALA A 21 3.75 -0.40 -3.91
C ALA A 21 3.10 0.99 -3.80
N GLY A 22 3.91 2.04 -3.57
CA GLY A 22 3.41 3.41 -3.45
C GLY A 22 2.78 3.94 -4.74
N PHE A 23 3.47 3.75 -5.85
CA PHE A 23 2.96 4.12 -7.18
C PHE A 23 1.70 3.34 -7.52
N VAL A 24 1.71 2.00 -7.39
CA VAL A 24 0.55 1.19 -7.77
C VAL A 24 -0.65 1.49 -6.87
N LEU A 25 -0.47 1.69 -5.56
CA LEU A 25 -1.57 2.10 -4.68
C LEU A 25 -2.20 3.43 -5.14
N THR A 26 -1.37 4.40 -5.53
CA THR A 26 -1.82 5.70 -6.05
C THR A 26 -2.58 5.53 -7.36
N VAL A 27 -2.07 4.71 -8.29
CA VAL A 27 -2.75 4.41 -9.56
C VAL A 27 -4.11 3.77 -9.32
N ILE A 28 -4.20 2.78 -8.42
CA ILE A 28 -5.47 2.13 -8.07
C ILE A 28 -6.44 3.13 -7.43
N ALA A 29 -5.96 4.02 -6.55
CA ALA A 29 -6.80 5.07 -5.97
C ALA A 29 -7.36 6.04 -7.03
N CYS A 30 -6.56 6.39 -8.05
CA CYS A 30 -7.02 7.18 -9.19
C CYS A 30 -8.07 6.42 -10.03
N CYS A 31 -7.85 5.13 -10.32
CA CYS A 31 -8.84 4.33 -11.06
C CYS A 31 -10.17 4.21 -10.29
N LEU A 32 -10.12 4.09 -8.96
CA LEU A 32 -11.32 4.12 -8.11
C LEU A 32 -12.06 5.47 -8.20
N LEU A 33 -11.31 6.58 -8.32
CA LEU A 33 -11.89 7.91 -8.47
C LEU A 33 -12.61 8.04 -9.82
N GLU A 34 -11.99 7.56 -10.90
CA GLU A 34 -12.57 7.55 -12.25
C GLU A 34 -13.83 6.69 -12.33
N ALA A 35 -13.82 5.52 -11.69
CA ALA A 35 -15.00 4.64 -11.62
C ALA A 35 -16.15 5.20 -10.75
N SER A 36 -16.00 6.40 -10.18
CA SER A 36 -17.04 7.14 -9.46
C SER A 36 -17.70 6.35 -8.32
N VAL A 37 -16.98 5.42 -7.70
CA VAL A 37 -17.46 4.68 -6.54
C VAL A 37 -17.30 5.54 -5.30
N ALA A 38 -18.37 6.16 -4.79
CA ALA A 38 -18.33 7.03 -3.61
C ALA A 38 -17.32 8.20 -3.71
N PRO A 39 -17.47 9.11 -4.70
CA PRO A 39 -16.55 10.21 -4.96
C PRO A 39 -16.17 11.10 -3.75
N PRO A 40 -17.06 11.42 -2.78
CA PRO A 40 -16.66 12.23 -1.62
C PRO A 40 -15.66 11.53 -0.70
N VAL A 41 -15.62 10.20 -0.69
CA VAL A 41 -14.67 9.41 0.13
C VAL A 41 -13.41 9.06 -0.66
N VAL A 42 -13.52 8.76 -1.96
CA VAL A 42 -12.34 8.38 -2.76
C VAL A 42 -11.39 9.53 -2.98
N ARG A 43 -11.91 10.76 -3.22
CA ARG A 43 -11.06 11.92 -3.47
C ARG A 43 -10.05 12.20 -2.34
N PRO A 44 -10.44 12.31 -1.06
CA PRO A 44 -9.47 12.50 0.02
C PRO A 44 -8.54 11.30 0.18
N VAL A 45 -9.00 10.07 -0.06
CA VAL A 45 -8.15 8.86 -0.01
C VAL A 45 -7.08 8.91 -1.10
N ALA A 46 -7.44 9.25 -2.35
CA ALA A 46 -6.49 9.38 -3.44
C ALA A 46 -5.46 10.48 -3.17
N LEU A 47 -5.89 11.65 -2.67
CA LEU A 47 -4.97 12.71 -2.26
C LEU A 47 -4.04 12.26 -1.12
N ALA A 48 -4.56 11.54 -0.13
CA ALA A 48 -3.76 11.00 0.96
C ALA A 48 -2.72 9.99 0.45
N THR A 49 -3.01 9.22 -0.62
CA THR A 49 -2.02 8.25 -1.16
C THR A 49 -0.81 8.94 -1.77
N LEU A 50 -0.98 10.14 -2.34
CA LEU A 50 0.12 10.95 -2.87
C LEU A 50 1.08 11.43 -1.76
N LEU A 51 0.52 11.81 -0.61
CA LEU A 51 1.29 12.34 0.52
C LEU A 51 1.80 11.25 1.47
N GLY A 52 1.15 10.10 1.48
CA GLY A 52 1.41 9.01 2.42
C GLY A 52 2.84 8.48 2.34
N MET A 53 3.33 8.15 1.14
CA MET A 53 4.70 7.64 0.98
C MET A 53 5.78 8.66 1.36
N PRO A 54 5.72 9.93 0.91
CA PRO A 54 6.61 10.98 1.41
C PRO A 54 6.60 11.12 2.92
N MET A 55 5.43 11.00 3.56
CA MET A 55 5.30 11.11 5.01
C MET A 55 5.95 9.94 5.75
N VAL A 56 5.81 8.71 5.25
CA VAL A 56 6.51 7.52 5.79
C VAL A 56 8.02 7.68 5.64
N ALA A 57 8.48 8.15 4.47
CA ALA A 57 9.90 8.41 4.22
C ALA A 57 10.46 9.42 5.22
N ALA A 58 9.77 10.55 5.40
CA ALA A 58 10.14 11.58 6.37
C ALA A 58 10.19 11.03 7.80
N GLY A 59 9.22 10.20 8.20
CA GLY A 59 9.21 9.54 9.51
C GLY A 59 10.45 8.68 9.75
N ILE A 60 10.80 7.80 8.79
CA ILE A 60 12.00 6.95 8.87
C ILE A 60 13.27 7.80 8.94
N THR A 61 13.36 8.87 8.15
CA THR A 61 14.51 9.79 8.16
C THR A 61 14.64 10.51 9.50
N LEU A 62 13.53 11.01 10.06
CA LEU A 62 13.54 11.68 11.37
C LEU A 62 13.98 10.75 12.49
N THR A 63 13.48 9.50 12.53
CA THR A 63 13.96 8.51 13.51
C THR A 63 15.46 8.29 13.39
N LYS A 64 16.01 8.19 12.17
CA LYS A 64 17.46 8.02 11.95
C LYS A 64 18.27 9.22 12.43
N LEU A 65 17.71 10.44 12.37
CA LEU A 65 18.33 11.66 12.87
C LEU A 65 18.21 11.82 14.41
N GLY A 66 17.62 10.85 15.11
CA GLY A 66 17.50 10.85 16.56
C GLY A 66 16.19 11.44 17.10
N TYR A 67 15.22 11.75 16.24
CA TYR A 67 13.88 12.16 16.68
C TYR A 67 13.08 10.98 17.25
N PRO A 68 11.98 11.24 18.00
CA PRO A 68 11.17 10.18 18.61
C PRO A 68 10.62 9.17 17.60
N THR A 69 10.76 7.88 17.91
CA THR A 69 10.26 6.75 17.09
C THR A 69 8.75 6.78 16.85
N GLY A 70 8.00 7.47 17.72
CA GLY A 70 6.55 7.65 17.57
C GLY A 70 6.14 8.35 16.27
N ILE A 71 7.00 9.20 15.70
CA ILE A 71 6.73 9.88 14.41
C ILE A 71 6.70 8.86 13.28
N GLU A 72 7.70 7.98 13.21
CA GLU A 72 7.75 6.90 12.22
C GLU A 72 6.59 5.93 12.39
N SER A 73 6.30 5.50 13.62
CA SER A 73 5.17 4.62 13.90
C SER A 73 3.84 5.25 13.47
N ALA A 74 3.60 6.52 13.82
CA ALA A 74 2.39 7.22 13.44
C ALA A 74 2.25 7.36 11.92
N ALA A 75 3.33 7.74 11.22
CA ALA A 75 3.31 7.88 9.77
C ALA A 75 3.06 6.54 9.07
N ALA A 76 3.78 5.48 9.47
CA ALA A 76 3.65 4.16 8.87
C ALA A 76 2.30 3.49 9.17
N THR A 77 1.79 3.59 10.40
CA THR A 77 0.45 3.09 10.75
C THR A 77 -0.64 3.89 10.03
N GLY A 78 -0.52 5.22 9.96
CA GLY A 78 -1.46 6.05 9.20
C GLY A 78 -1.53 5.66 7.72
N PHE A 79 -0.38 5.38 7.11
CA PHE A 79 -0.32 4.89 5.74
C PHE A 79 -0.91 3.47 5.59
N ALA A 80 -0.73 2.59 6.56
CA ALA A 80 -1.37 1.27 6.57
C ALA A 80 -2.90 1.37 6.65
N VAL A 81 -3.44 2.29 7.47
CA VAL A 81 -4.89 2.58 7.54
C VAL A 81 -5.41 3.09 6.19
N LEU A 82 -4.65 3.96 5.53
CA LEU A 82 -4.98 4.44 4.19
C LEU A 82 -5.02 3.31 3.15
N ALA A 83 -4.03 2.42 3.17
CA ALA A 83 -4.02 1.23 2.30
C ALA A 83 -5.25 0.34 2.55
N PHE A 84 -5.66 0.18 3.82
CA PHE A 84 -6.88 -0.54 4.18
C PHE A 84 -8.13 0.15 3.61
N ALA A 85 -8.21 1.49 3.65
CA ALA A 85 -9.31 2.24 3.05
C ALA A 85 -9.39 2.02 1.53
N VAL A 86 -8.25 2.03 0.82
CA VAL A 86 -8.20 1.69 -0.62
C VAL A 86 -8.70 0.27 -0.88
N ALA A 87 -8.28 -0.70 -0.07
CA ALA A 87 -8.75 -2.08 -0.19
C ALA A 87 -10.28 -2.20 -0.03
N VAL A 88 -10.86 -1.52 0.97
CA VAL A 88 -12.31 -1.49 1.19
C VAL A 88 -13.05 -0.87 0.00
N LEU A 89 -12.54 0.23 -0.56
CA LEU A 89 -13.12 0.86 -1.74
C LEU A 89 -13.05 -0.06 -2.96
N GLN A 90 -11.94 -0.77 -3.14
CA GLN A 90 -11.77 -1.76 -4.21
C GLN A 90 -12.70 -2.96 -4.05
N ILE A 91 -12.92 -3.45 -2.84
CA ILE A 91 -13.92 -4.49 -2.54
C ILE A 91 -15.31 -4.00 -2.91
N LYS A 92 -15.69 -2.77 -2.50
CA LYS A 92 -16.99 -2.18 -2.85
C LYS A 92 -17.18 -2.10 -4.36
N LEU A 93 -16.17 -1.64 -5.11
CA LEU A 93 -16.17 -1.63 -6.57
C LEU A 93 -16.41 -3.04 -7.15
N ALA A 94 -15.75 -4.06 -6.60
CA ALA A 94 -15.90 -5.44 -7.06
C ALA A 94 -17.30 -6.03 -6.84
N PHE A 95 -18.17 -5.41 -6.04
CA PHE A 95 -19.58 -5.80 -5.91
C PHE A 95 -20.51 -5.09 -6.92
N HIS A 96 -20.03 -4.10 -7.67
CA HIS A 96 -20.82 -3.50 -8.74
C HIS A 96 -20.90 -4.44 -9.94
N ASN A 97 -22.13 -4.79 -10.35
CA ASN A 97 -22.38 -5.72 -11.46
C ASN A 97 -22.07 -5.14 -12.85
N HIS A 98 -21.72 -3.85 -12.93
CA HIS A 98 -21.31 -3.19 -14.17
C HIS A 98 -19.99 -3.75 -14.73
N PHE A 99 -19.12 -4.30 -13.87
CA PHE A 99 -17.80 -4.81 -14.28
C PHE A 99 -17.82 -6.32 -14.56
N PRO A 100 -16.98 -6.80 -15.49
CA PRO A 100 -16.91 -8.21 -15.83
C PRO A 100 -16.42 -9.07 -14.64
N ARG A 101 -16.97 -10.29 -14.51
CA ARG A 101 -16.65 -11.21 -13.41
C ARG A 101 -15.13 -11.45 -13.19
N PRO A 102 -14.30 -11.66 -14.24
CA PRO A 102 -12.87 -11.84 -14.04
C PRO A 102 -12.19 -10.63 -13.39
N ALA A 103 -12.55 -9.40 -13.79
CA ALA A 103 -12.00 -8.18 -13.19
C ALA A 103 -12.34 -8.08 -11.69
N ARG A 104 -13.58 -8.40 -11.34
CA ARG A 104 -14.07 -8.39 -9.97
C ARG A 104 -13.32 -9.40 -9.08
N ILE A 105 -13.09 -10.62 -9.58
CA ILE A 105 -12.33 -11.65 -8.85
C ILE A 105 -10.88 -11.18 -8.63
N LEU A 106 -10.23 -10.66 -9.67
CA LEU A 106 -8.86 -10.13 -9.57
C LEU A 106 -8.76 -9.01 -8.53
N TRP A 107 -9.72 -8.07 -8.52
CA TRP A 107 -9.77 -7.00 -7.53
C TRP A 107 -10.01 -7.50 -6.10
N LEU A 108 -10.86 -8.51 -5.90
CA LEU A 108 -11.09 -9.10 -4.58
C LEU A 108 -9.83 -9.78 -4.04
N ILE A 109 -9.16 -10.59 -4.87
CA ILE A 109 -7.90 -11.24 -4.46
C ILE A 109 -6.84 -10.17 -4.16
N GLY A 110 -6.70 -9.17 -5.04
CA GLY A 110 -5.79 -8.05 -4.84
C GLY A 110 -6.06 -7.27 -3.54
N ALA A 111 -7.33 -7.00 -3.23
CA ALA A 111 -7.71 -6.32 -1.99
C ALA A 111 -7.42 -7.17 -0.74
N CYS A 112 -7.66 -8.48 -0.77
CA CYS A 112 -7.28 -9.39 0.32
C CYS A 112 -5.76 -9.37 0.56
N CYS A 113 -4.96 -9.39 -0.51
CA CYS A 113 -3.51 -9.27 -0.42
C CYS A 113 -3.09 -7.91 0.15
N LEU A 114 -3.75 -6.82 -0.24
CA LEU A 114 -3.48 -5.48 0.30
C LEU A 114 -3.79 -5.39 1.79
N ILE A 115 -4.92 -5.96 2.25
CA ILE A 115 -5.29 -6.01 3.67
C ILE A 115 -4.22 -6.77 4.47
N ALA A 116 -3.81 -7.95 4.00
CA ALA A 116 -2.75 -8.72 4.65
C ALA A 116 -1.42 -7.96 4.67
N GLY A 117 -1.05 -7.32 3.56
CA GLY A 117 0.13 -6.47 3.45
C GLY A 117 0.10 -5.27 4.41
N ALA A 118 -1.04 -4.58 4.51
CA ALA A 118 -1.25 -3.45 5.40
C ALA A 118 -1.20 -3.86 6.87
N ALA A 119 -1.76 -5.02 7.23
CA ALA A 119 -1.66 -5.56 8.59
C ALA A 119 -0.20 -5.84 8.99
N LEU A 120 0.60 -6.42 8.09
CA LEU A 120 2.03 -6.62 8.32
C LEU A 120 2.79 -5.28 8.46
N ALA A 121 2.44 -4.29 7.63
CA ALA A 121 3.03 -2.95 7.72
C ALA A 121 2.71 -2.26 9.06
N ALA A 122 1.47 -2.38 9.54
CA ALA A 122 1.05 -1.85 10.83
C ALA A 122 1.78 -2.54 11.99
N LEU A 123 1.93 -3.88 11.94
CA LEU A 123 2.70 -4.63 12.92
C LEU A 123 4.17 -4.18 12.95
N TYR A 124 4.79 -3.99 11.76
CA TYR A 124 6.16 -3.49 11.65
C TYR A 124 6.31 -2.04 12.13
N ALA A 125 5.32 -1.18 11.89
CA ALA A 125 5.31 0.19 12.38
C ALA A 125 5.31 0.25 13.91
N LEU A 126 4.66 -0.72 14.56
CA LEU A 126 4.54 -0.81 16.01
C LEU A 126 5.66 -1.61 16.69
N ARG A 127 6.69 -2.02 15.93
CA ARG A 127 7.82 -2.84 16.43
C ARG A 127 8.56 -2.25 17.62
N PHE A 128 8.54 -0.93 17.77
CA PHE A 128 9.19 -0.24 18.89
C PHE A 128 8.45 -0.44 20.22
N TYR A 129 7.16 -0.76 20.16
CA TYR A 129 6.30 -0.95 21.32
C TYR A 129 6.00 -2.44 21.57
N TYR A 130 5.88 -3.20 20.49
CA TYR A 130 5.58 -4.64 20.52
C TYR A 130 6.68 -5.40 19.76
N PRO A 131 7.73 -5.86 20.45
CA PRO A 131 8.76 -6.67 19.83
C PRO A 131 8.16 -8.01 19.36
N SER A 132 8.35 -8.34 18.09
CA SER A 132 7.83 -9.56 17.47
C SER A 132 8.81 -10.09 16.43
N GLU A 133 8.96 -11.41 16.39
CA GLU A 133 9.74 -12.13 15.37
C GLU A 133 9.19 -11.93 13.95
N TRP A 134 7.95 -11.43 13.80
CA TRP A 134 7.36 -11.15 12.50
C TRP A 134 7.59 -9.71 12.04
N ALA A 135 8.00 -8.83 12.96
CA ALA A 135 8.27 -7.41 12.68
C ALA A 135 9.74 -7.15 12.30
N ASN A 136 10.40 -8.12 11.66
CA ASN A 136 11.77 -7.98 11.17
C ASN A 136 11.83 -7.78 9.64
N ILE A 137 12.95 -7.21 9.17
CA ILE A 137 13.14 -6.86 7.75
C ILE A 137 13.11 -8.10 6.82
N PRO A 138 13.77 -9.23 7.15
CA PRO A 138 13.69 -10.43 6.31
C PRO A 138 12.26 -10.93 6.10
N PHE A 139 11.44 -10.93 7.16
CA PHE A 139 10.04 -11.34 7.10
C PHE A 139 9.21 -10.37 6.25
N MET A 140 9.36 -9.06 6.47
CA MET A 140 8.70 -8.02 5.68
C MET A 140 9.05 -8.11 4.19
N LYS A 141 10.32 -8.31 3.86
CA LYS A 141 10.77 -8.47 2.48
C LYS A 141 10.07 -9.65 1.80
N ARG A 142 9.97 -10.80 2.48
CA ARG A 142 9.39 -12.02 1.91
C ARG A 142 7.88 -11.93 1.77
N TRP A 143 7.16 -11.56 2.83
CA TRP A 143 5.71 -11.64 2.85
C TRP A 143 5.04 -10.35 2.41
N HIS A 144 5.35 -9.24 3.08
CA HIS A 144 4.74 -7.95 2.75
C HIS A 144 5.11 -7.49 1.34
N GLY A 145 6.37 -7.66 0.92
CA GLY A 145 6.80 -7.34 -0.45
C GLY A 145 6.05 -8.16 -1.52
N THR A 146 5.94 -9.47 -1.33
CA THR A 146 5.26 -10.36 -2.28
C THR A 146 3.76 -10.08 -2.35
N LEU A 147 3.11 -9.90 -1.20
CA LEU A 147 1.69 -9.59 -1.12
C LEU A 147 1.36 -8.26 -1.80
N ASN A 148 2.18 -7.22 -1.63
CA ASN A 148 1.90 -5.92 -2.24
C ASN A 148 2.21 -5.88 -3.74
N THR A 149 3.26 -6.57 -4.19
CA THR A 149 3.66 -6.51 -5.61
C THR A 149 2.90 -7.52 -6.46
N ALA A 150 3.00 -8.81 -6.14
CA ALA A 150 2.39 -9.88 -6.93
C ALA A 150 0.91 -10.07 -6.62
N GLY A 151 0.53 -9.96 -5.34
CA GLY A 151 -0.85 -10.11 -4.90
C GLY A 151 -1.69 -8.88 -5.24
N PHE A 152 -1.42 -7.76 -4.59
CA PHE A 152 -2.18 -6.53 -4.79
C PHE A 152 -1.87 -5.88 -6.13
N GLY A 153 -0.61 -5.52 -6.39
CA GLY A 153 -0.28 -4.65 -7.51
C GLY A 153 -0.60 -5.26 -8.87
N LEU A 154 -0.04 -6.46 -9.15
CA LEU A 154 -0.26 -7.16 -10.41
C LEU A 154 -1.74 -7.51 -10.63
N LEU A 155 -2.41 -8.13 -9.65
CA LEU A 155 -3.80 -8.56 -9.83
C LEU A 155 -4.75 -7.37 -9.94
N SER A 156 -4.53 -6.29 -9.18
CA SER A 156 -5.40 -5.11 -9.25
C SER A 156 -5.29 -4.42 -10.61
N LEU A 157 -4.06 -4.22 -11.11
CA LEU A 157 -3.82 -3.66 -12.44
C LEU A 157 -4.38 -4.54 -13.55
N TRP A 158 -4.21 -5.86 -13.44
CA TRP A 158 -4.79 -6.80 -14.39
C TRP A 158 -6.31 -6.75 -14.38
N GLY A 159 -6.94 -6.66 -13.21
CA GLY A 159 -8.38 -6.47 -13.09
C GLY A 159 -8.88 -5.23 -13.84
N TRP A 160 -8.16 -4.10 -13.71
CA TRP A 160 -8.46 -2.87 -14.46
C TRP A 160 -8.27 -3.02 -15.96
N GLU A 161 -7.21 -3.70 -16.40
CA GLU A 161 -6.98 -3.98 -17.81
C GLU A 161 -8.10 -4.85 -18.40
N THR A 162 -8.51 -5.90 -17.68
CA THR A 162 -9.64 -6.74 -18.09
C THR A 162 -10.95 -5.97 -18.15
N ALA A 163 -11.21 -5.08 -17.18
CA ALA A 163 -12.40 -4.23 -17.20
C ALA A 163 -12.43 -3.30 -18.43
N ARG A 164 -11.29 -2.70 -18.79
CA ARG A 164 -11.17 -1.81 -19.96
C ARG A 164 -11.36 -2.53 -21.29
N ARG A 165 -10.90 -3.77 -21.41
CA ARG A 165 -11.04 -4.57 -22.65
C ARG A 165 -12.47 -5.00 -22.94
N VAL A 166 -13.28 -5.20 -21.90
CA VAL A 166 -14.69 -5.61 -22.06
C VAL A 166 -15.61 -4.41 -22.30
N GLY A 167 -15.21 -3.21 -21.85
CA GLY A 167 -15.93 -1.96 -22.11
C GLY A 167 -15.64 -1.30 -23.46
N ARG A 168 -14.71 -1.85 -24.26
CA ARG A 168 -14.47 -1.50 -25.67
C ARG A 168 -15.14 -2.54 -26.56
#